data_AF-A0A414M2H9-F1
#
_entry.id   AF-A0A414M2H9-F1
#
_cell.length_a   1.000
_cell.length_b   1.000
_cell.length_c   1.000
_cell.angle_alpha   90.00
_cell.angle_beta   90.00
_cell.angle_gamma   90.00
#
_symmetry.space_group_name_H-M   'P 1'
#
loop_
_entity.id
_entity.type
_entity.pdbx_description
1 polymer ?
#
loop_
_entity_poly.entity_id
_entity_poly.type
_entity_poly.pdbx_seq_one_letter_code
_entity_poly.pdbx_strand_id
1 'polypeptide(L)'
;LELKCKVYNINDGKNKAIMESCGWLNDYMTFVNKVREYHADGAFDDLAIDIEKAIDYCIDNDILKEFLKTYRSEVTKSMQLNYEFDRQLELERADAIEEGENKMLFTLVTKGKLDIDTAAEEAGVSVSEFEKLMSEAGYKVPETV
;
A
#
# COMPACT_ATOMS: atom_id res chain seq x y z
N LEU A 1 -19.71 25.40 13.53
CA LEU A 1 -19.63 24.12 14.28
C LEU A 1 -18.33 23.45 13.88
N GLU A 2 -17.52 23.00 14.84
CA GLU A 2 -16.27 22.24 14.63
C GLU A 2 -16.48 20.84 15.22
N LEU A 3 -16.25 19.79 14.43
CA LEU A 3 -16.32 18.40 14.88
C LEU A 3 -14.91 17.90 15.18
N LYS A 4 -14.68 17.44 16.42
CA LYS A 4 -13.41 16.82 16.83
C LYS A 4 -13.61 15.32 16.96
N CYS A 5 -12.98 14.56 16.07
CA CYS A 5 -13.01 13.10 16.06
C CYS A 5 -11.66 12.53 16.53
N LYS A 6 -11.71 11.35 17.16
CA LYS A 6 -10.52 10.58 17.54
C LYS A 6 -10.49 9.28 16.72
N VAL A 7 -9.39 9.05 16.02
CA VAL A 7 -9.18 7.86 15.18
C VAL A 7 -8.25 6.89 15.91
N TYR A 8 -8.57 5.60 15.85
CA TYR A 8 -7.78 4.53 16.47
C TYR A 8 -7.27 3.55 15.42
N ASN A 9 -6.03 3.10 15.59
CA ASN A 9 -5.42 2.07 14.75
C ASN A 9 -5.79 0.66 15.26
N ILE A 10 -6.57 -0.07 14.49
CA ILE A 10 -7.06 -1.41 14.86
C ILE A 10 -6.24 -2.54 14.23
N ASN A 11 -5.10 -2.24 13.60
CA ASN A 11 -4.20 -3.26 13.09
C ASN A 11 -3.70 -4.17 14.21
N ASP A 12 -3.26 -5.38 13.84
CA ASP A 12 -2.82 -6.38 14.80
C ASP A 12 -1.76 -5.84 15.78
N GLY A 13 -1.91 -6.23 17.05
CA GLY A 13 -1.07 -5.75 18.14
C GLY A 13 -1.28 -4.28 18.57
N LYS A 14 -2.17 -3.51 17.92
CA LYS A 14 -2.51 -2.12 18.30
C LYS A 14 -3.86 -2.05 19.04
N ASN A 15 -4.02 -1.03 19.88
CA ASN A 15 -5.24 -0.75 20.64
C ASN A 15 -5.91 -1.98 21.29
N LYS A 16 -5.09 -2.84 21.94
CA LYS A 16 -5.53 -4.12 22.53
C LYS A 16 -6.78 -4.01 23.40
N ALA A 17 -6.88 -2.97 24.24
CA ALA A 17 -8.05 -2.75 25.09
C ALA A 17 -9.36 -2.59 24.28
N ILE A 18 -9.30 -1.97 23.10
CA ILE A 18 -10.47 -1.83 22.20
C ILE A 18 -10.79 -3.19 21.58
N MET A 19 -9.78 -3.90 21.10
CA MET A 19 -9.92 -5.22 20.49
C MET A 19 -10.51 -6.24 21.47
N GLU A 20 -9.99 -6.29 22.70
CA GLU A 20 -10.48 -7.16 23.78
C GLU A 20 -11.89 -6.80 24.24
N SER A 21 -12.30 -5.54 24.10
CA SER A 21 -13.63 -5.08 24.50
C SER A 21 -14.75 -5.43 23.51
N CYS A 22 -14.43 -5.80 22.27
CA CYS A 22 -15.41 -6.02 21.21
C CYS A 22 -15.07 -7.27 20.38
N GLY A 23 -15.75 -8.38 20.69
CA GLY A 23 -15.56 -9.67 19.99
C GLY A 23 -15.77 -9.56 18.47
N TRP A 24 -16.83 -8.87 18.03
CA TRP A 24 -17.09 -8.67 16.60
C TRP A 24 -15.98 -7.93 15.87
N LEU A 25 -15.40 -6.89 16.50
CA LEU A 25 -14.28 -6.15 15.92
C LEU A 25 -13.01 -7.03 15.89
N ASN A 26 -12.80 -7.82 16.94
CA ASN A 26 -11.69 -8.75 17.01
C ASN A 26 -11.78 -9.84 15.94
N ASP A 27 -12.97 -10.41 15.75
CA ASP A 27 -13.22 -11.43 14.73
C ASP A 27 -13.05 -10.87 13.32
N TYR A 28 -13.55 -9.65 13.08
CA TYR A 28 -13.34 -8.94 11.82
C TYR A 28 -11.86 -8.72 11.53
N MET A 29 -11.10 -8.22 12.50
CA MET A 29 -9.65 -8.02 12.31
C MET A 29 -8.91 -9.35 12.12
N THR A 30 -9.36 -10.42 12.78
CA THR A 30 -8.80 -11.76 12.57
C THR A 30 -9.02 -12.23 11.13
N PHE A 31 -10.21 -12.02 10.56
CA PHE A 31 -10.49 -12.31 9.16
C PHE A 31 -9.61 -11.49 8.21
N VAL A 32 -9.54 -10.16 8.40
CA VAL A 32 -8.70 -9.28 7.56
C VAL A 32 -7.23 -9.71 7.60
N ASN A 33 -6.72 -10.04 8.78
CA ASN A 33 -5.34 -10.50 8.92
C ASN A 33 -5.11 -11.85 8.24
N LYS A 34 -6.10 -12.76 8.25
CA LYS A 34 -5.99 -14.03 7.53
C LYS A 34 -5.98 -13.87 6.01
N VAL A 35 -6.76 -12.94 5.47
CA VAL A 35 -6.66 -12.58 4.04
C VAL A 35 -5.25 -12.09 3.71
N ARG A 36 -4.71 -11.17 4.53
CA ARG A 36 -3.33 -10.65 4.34
C ARG A 36 -2.27 -11.75 4.45
N GLU A 37 -2.41 -12.66 5.42
CA GLU A 37 -1.46 -13.77 5.63
C GLU A 37 -1.45 -14.73 4.43
N TYR A 38 -2.61 -15.08 3.89
CA TYR A 38 -2.68 -15.96 2.72
C TYR A 38 -2.19 -15.29 1.44
N HIS A 39 -2.39 -13.98 1.31
CA HIS A 39 -2.00 -13.23 0.13
C HIS A 39 -0.60 -12.60 0.19
N ALA A 40 0.13 -12.73 1.31
CA ALA A 40 1.39 -12.01 1.54
C ALA A 40 2.43 -12.18 0.42
N ASP A 41 2.50 -13.38 -0.17
CA ASP A 41 3.39 -13.74 -1.28
C ASP A 41 2.61 -14.17 -2.54
N GLY A 42 1.30 -13.92 -2.58
CA GLY A 42 0.39 -14.36 -3.64
C GLY A 42 0.47 -13.48 -4.90
N ALA A 43 0.18 -14.08 -6.07
CA ALA A 43 -0.07 -13.27 -7.25
C ALA A 43 -1.42 -12.57 -7.12
N PHE A 44 -1.58 -11.40 -7.74
CA PHE A 44 -2.83 -10.63 -7.65
C PHE A 44 -4.06 -11.44 -8.11
N ASP A 45 -3.89 -12.29 -9.12
CA ASP A 45 -4.95 -13.15 -9.65
C ASP A 45 -5.43 -14.19 -8.63
N ASP A 46 -4.64 -14.49 -7.60
CA ASP A 46 -4.97 -15.45 -6.54
C ASP A 46 -5.79 -14.82 -5.40
N LEU A 47 -5.96 -13.49 -5.37
CA LEU A 47 -6.62 -12.79 -4.26
C LEU A 47 -8.03 -13.33 -3.96
N ALA A 48 -8.81 -13.68 -4.99
CA ALA A 48 -10.12 -14.28 -4.82
C ALA A 48 -10.04 -15.60 -4.04
N ILE A 49 -9.07 -16.43 -4.39
CA ILE A 49 -8.84 -17.75 -3.81
C ILE A 49 -8.38 -17.59 -2.36
N ASP A 50 -7.49 -16.63 -2.09
CA ASP A 50 -6.99 -16.35 -0.75
C ASP A 50 -8.08 -15.81 0.18
N ILE A 51 -8.98 -14.96 -0.33
CA ILE A 51 -10.14 -14.48 0.43
C ILE A 51 -11.08 -15.63 0.75
N GLU A 52 -11.42 -16.48 -0.22
CA GLU A 52 -12.28 -17.65 -0.01
C GLU A 52 -11.67 -18.62 1.03
N LYS A 53 -10.35 -18.84 0.95
CA LYS A 53 -9.60 -19.63 1.93
C LYS A 53 -9.62 -19.01 3.32
N ALA A 54 -9.54 -17.69 3.43
CA ALA A 54 -9.66 -16.97 4.71
C ALA A 54 -11.09 -17.07 5.28
N ILE A 55 -12.12 -17.00 4.42
CA ILE A 55 -13.51 -17.21 4.82
C ILE A 55 -13.71 -18.61 5.38
N ASP A 56 -13.23 -19.65 4.70
CA ASP A 56 -13.35 -21.04 5.15
C ASP A 56 -12.65 -21.23 6.52
N TYR A 57 -11.42 -20.72 6.66
CA TYR A 57 -10.73 -20.72 7.95
C TYR A 57 -11.55 -20.05 9.07
N CYS A 58 -12.15 -18.89 8.79
CA CYS A 58 -12.93 -18.18 9.81
C CYS A 58 -14.19 -18.94 10.21
N ILE A 59 -14.90 -19.54 9.24
CA ILE A 59 -16.09 -20.37 9.49
C ILE A 59 -15.74 -21.58 10.36
N ASP A 60 -14.62 -22.25 10.07
CA ASP A 60 -14.16 -23.44 10.79
C ASP A 60 -13.72 -23.12 12.23
N ASN A 61 -13.25 -21.90 12.47
CA ASN A 61 -12.77 -21.44 13.79
C ASN A 61 -13.79 -20.58 14.55
N ASP A 62 -15.06 -20.56 14.12
CA ASP A 62 -16.15 -19.80 14.76
C ASP A 62 -15.97 -18.26 14.75
N ILE A 63 -15.20 -17.74 13.80
CA ILE A 63 -14.91 -16.32 13.60
C ILE A 63 -15.88 -15.75 12.57
N LEU A 64 -16.74 -14.80 12.97
CA LEU A 64 -17.80 -14.23 12.11
C LEU A 64 -18.65 -15.28 11.35
N LYS A 65 -18.74 -16.50 11.87
CA LYS A 65 -19.18 -17.69 11.12
C LYS A 65 -20.51 -17.53 10.40
N GLU A 66 -21.56 -17.15 11.12
CA GLU A 66 -22.90 -17.04 10.55
C GLU A 66 -23.02 -15.86 9.57
N PHE A 67 -22.28 -14.78 9.81
CA PHE A 67 -22.17 -13.65 8.90
C PHE A 67 -21.48 -14.08 7.58
N LEU A 68 -20.31 -14.72 7.68
CA LEU A 68 -19.54 -15.15 6.51
C LEU A 68 -20.25 -16.23 5.70
N LYS A 69 -20.99 -17.15 6.35
CA LYS A 69 -21.84 -18.11 5.63
C LYS A 69 -22.93 -17.43 4.82
N THR A 70 -23.55 -16.40 5.38
CA THR A 70 -24.70 -15.71 4.76
C THR A 70 -24.25 -14.76 3.65
N TYR A 71 -23.16 -14.02 3.87
CA TYR A 71 -22.71 -12.93 3.01
C TYR A 71 -21.44 -13.25 2.22
N ARG A 72 -21.04 -14.52 2.13
CA ARG A 72 -19.80 -15.00 1.47
C ARG A 72 -19.48 -14.26 0.17
N SER A 73 -20.41 -14.31 -0.80
CA SER A 73 -20.18 -13.70 -2.11
C SER A 73 -20.02 -12.18 -2.07
N GLU A 74 -20.69 -11.48 -1.15
CA GLU A 74 -20.60 -10.04 -1.01
C GLU A 74 -19.29 -9.64 -0.33
N VAL A 75 -18.91 -10.38 0.73
CA VAL A 75 -17.65 -10.20 1.44
C VAL A 75 -16.47 -10.42 0.51
N THR A 76 -16.48 -11.48 -0.31
CA THR A 76 -15.41 -11.74 -1.28
C THR A 76 -15.25 -10.57 -2.25
N LYS A 77 -16.33 -10.13 -2.89
CA LYS A 77 -16.30 -9.00 -3.84
C LYS A 77 -15.86 -7.70 -3.17
N SER A 78 -16.40 -7.40 -2.00
CA SER A 78 -16.06 -6.18 -1.26
C SER A 78 -14.59 -6.17 -0.84
N MET A 79 -14.06 -7.31 -0.38
CA MET A 79 -12.66 -7.42 0.03
C MET A 79 -11.71 -7.31 -1.16
N GLN A 80 -12.04 -7.91 -2.30
CA GLN A 80 -11.26 -7.75 -3.53
C GLN A 80 -11.15 -6.28 -3.92
N LEU A 81 -12.28 -5.57 -3.98
CA LEU A 81 -12.31 -4.16 -4.34
C LEU A 81 -11.50 -3.29 -3.37
N ASN A 82 -11.68 -3.51 -2.07
CA ASN A 82 -10.94 -2.75 -1.05
C ASN A 82 -9.44 -3.01 -1.12
N TYR A 83 -9.02 -4.27 -1.31
CA TYR A 83 -7.61 -4.63 -1.39
C TYR A 83 -6.95 -4.06 -2.66
N GLU A 84 -7.65 -4.11 -3.80
CA GLU A 84 -7.19 -3.47 -5.04
C GLU A 84 -7.00 -1.97 -4.87
N PHE A 85 -7.96 -1.29 -4.22
CA PHE A 85 -7.86 0.14 -3.92
C PHE A 85 -6.70 0.46 -2.97
N ASP A 86 -6.55 -0.30 -1.89
CA ASP A 86 -5.45 -0.12 -0.92
C ASP A 86 -4.10 -0.30 -1.61
N ARG A 87 -3.96 -1.32 -2.47
CA ARG A 87 -2.73 -1.56 -3.25
C ARG A 87 -2.45 -0.44 -4.23
N GLN A 88 -3.47 0.05 -4.93
CA GLN A 88 -3.30 1.19 -5.84
C GLN A 88 -2.82 2.43 -5.07
N LEU A 89 -3.41 2.71 -3.90
CA LEU A 89 -3.01 3.83 -3.06
C LEU A 89 -1.56 3.69 -2.54
N GLU A 90 -1.11 2.47 -2.27
CA GLU A 90 0.29 2.21 -1.90
C GLU A 90 1.25 2.47 -3.07
N LEU A 91 0.91 2.02 -4.28
CA LEU A 91 1.69 2.30 -5.49
C LEU A 91 1.75 3.80 -5.78
N GLU A 92 0.62 4.51 -5.75
CA GLU A 92 0.57 5.96 -5.95
C GLU A 92 1.43 6.72 -4.92
N ARG A 93 1.49 6.23 -3.67
CA ARG A 93 2.37 6.81 -2.64
C ARG A 93 3.83 6.53 -2.91
N ALA A 94 4.18 5.32 -3.34
CA ALA A 94 5.54 4.97 -3.70
C ALA A 94 6.02 5.84 -4.88
N ASP A 95 5.21 5.94 -5.93
CA ASP A 95 5.47 6.80 -7.09
C ASP A 95 5.64 8.27 -6.67
N ALA A 96 4.79 8.78 -5.78
CA ALA A 96 4.90 10.16 -5.28
C ALA A 96 6.17 10.39 -4.45
N ILE A 97 6.62 9.39 -3.69
CA ILE A 97 7.90 9.46 -2.95
C ILE A 97 9.06 9.48 -3.94
N GLU A 98 9.08 8.55 -4.89
CA GLU A 98 10.11 8.47 -5.93
C GLU A 98 10.18 9.77 -6.76
N GLU A 99 9.04 10.32 -7.17
CA GLU A 99 8.98 11.62 -7.83
C GLU A 99 9.57 12.75 -6.97
N GLY A 100 9.34 12.72 -5.65
CA GLY A 100 9.88 13.68 -4.71
C GLY A 100 11.40 13.59 -4.59
N GLU A 101 11.93 12.37 -4.52
CA GLU A 101 13.37 12.07 -4.49
C GLU A 101 14.03 12.50 -5.80
N ASN A 102 13.44 12.17 -6.94
CA ASN A 102 13.91 12.60 -8.27
C ASN A 102 13.93 14.13 -8.40
N LYS A 103 12.87 14.84 -7.99
CA LYS A 103 12.85 16.32 -7.98
C LYS A 103 13.96 16.92 -7.12
N MET A 104 14.30 16.27 -6.01
CA MET A 104 15.41 16.69 -5.14
C MET A 104 16.75 16.53 -5.86
N LEU A 105 17.00 15.36 -6.48
CA LEU A 105 18.20 15.09 -7.27
C LEU A 105 18.34 16.08 -8.44
N PHE A 106 17.27 16.33 -9.20
CA PHE A 106 17.26 17.30 -10.30
C PHE A 106 17.64 18.70 -9.83
N THR A 107 17.13 19.11 -8.67
CA THR A 107 17.45 20.40 -8.05
C THR A 107 18.93 20.49 -7.65
N LEU A 108 19.51 19.42 -7.11
CA LEU A 108 20.94 19.39 -6.74
C LEU A 108 21.84 19.47 -7.98
N VAL A 109 21.51 18.70 -9.01
CA VAL A 109 22.23 18.70 -10.30
C VAL A 109 22.16 20.07 -10.96
N THR A 110 20.96 20.65 -11.06
CA THR A 110 20.76 21.99 -11.65
C THR A 110 21.52 23.08 -10.90
N LYS A 111 21.69 22.93 -9.58
CA LYS A 111 22.47 23.85 -8.74
C LYS A 111 23.98 23.58 -8.75
N GLY A 112 24.44 22.57 -9.51
CA GLY A 112 25.84 22.16 -9.57
C GLY A 112 26.37 21.59 -8.26
N LYS A 113 25.48 21.06 -7.41
CA LYS A 113 25.84 20.49 -6.09
C LYS A 113 26.05 18.98 -6.13
N LEU A 114 25.58 18.32 -7.19
CA LEU A 114 25.69 16.89 -7.44
C LEU A 114 25.98 16.72 -8.93
N ASP A 115 26.91 15.84 -9.29
CA ASP A 115 27.13 15.47 -10.69
C ASP A 115 26.02 14.54 -11.19
N ILE A 116 25.81 14.57 -12.51
CA ILE A 116 24.69 13.86 -13.12
C ILE A 116 24.87 12.34 -13.08
N ASP A 117 26.12 11.86 -13.12
CA ASP A 117 26.43 10.43 -13.04
C ASP A 117 26.02 9.86 -11.69
N THR A 118 26.42 10.51 -10.59
CA THR A 118 26.04 10.14 -9.22
C THR A 118 24.53 10.25 -9.02
N ALA A 119 23.90 11.30 -9.56
CA ALA A 119 22.44 11.46 -9.44
C ALA A 119 21.66 10.36 -10.18
N ALA A 120 22.14 9.93 -11.35
CA ALA A 120 21.55 8.83 -12.11
C ALA A 120 21.71 7.48 -11.39
N GLU A 121 22.88 7.24 -10.79
CA GLU A 121 23.14 6.04 -9.97
C GLU A 121 22.20 5.98 -8.75
N GLU A 122 22.04 7.07 -8.01
CA GLU A 122 21.12 7.16 -6.86
C GLU A 122 19.65 6.99 -7.25
N ALA A 123 19.26 7.49 -8.43
CA ALA A 123 17.93 7.26 -9.00
C ALA A 123 17.75 5.86 -9.60
N GLY A 124 18.81 5.03 -9.64
CA GLY A 124 18.75 3.67 -10.17
C GLY A 124 18.52 3.60 -11.70
N VAL A 125 18.83 4.66 -12.43
CA VAL A 125 18.58 4.78 -13.89
C VAL A 125 19.88 5.09 -14.64
N SER A 126 19.85 4.92 -15.97
CA SER A 126 20.95 5.39 -16.81
C SER A 126 21.02 6.92 -16.85
N VAL A 127 22.21 7.49 -17.06
CA VAL A 127 22.40 8.94 -17.23
C VAL A 127 21.47 9.52 -18.30
N SER A 128 21.34 8.85 -19.46
CA SER A 128 20.45 9.28 -20.53
C SER A 128 18.97 9.30 -20.13
N GLU A 129 18.53 8.33 -19.30
CA GLU A 129 17.16 8.32 -18.80
C GLU A 129 16.96 9.41 -17.74
N PHE A 130 17.96 9.63 -16.88
CA PHE A 130 17.93 10.71 -15.90
C PHE A 130 17.83 12.10 -16.56
N GLU A 131 18.62 12.35 -17.62
CA GLU A 131 18.54 13.58 -18.42
C GLU A 131 17.15 13.78 -19.04
N LYS A 132 16.55 12.70 -19.55
CA LYS A 132 15.19 12.72 -20.09
C LYS A 132 14.16 13.05 -19.00
N LEU A 133 14.21 12.39 -17.85
CA LEU A 133 13.31 12.66 -16.71
C LEU A 133 13.46 14.11 -16.22
N MET A 134 14.70 14.63 -16.15
CA MET A 134 14.96 16.05 -15.84
C MET A 134 14.26 16.97 -16.84
N SER A 135 14.43 16.71 -18.14
CA SER A 135 13.85 17.53 -19.20
C SER A 135 12.31 17.49 -19.19
N GLU A 136 11.72 16.30 -18.99
CA GLU A 136 10.27 16.11 -18.89
C GLU A 136 9.68 16.83 -17.67
N ALA A 137 10.43 16.86 -16.55
CA ALA A 137 10.09 17.62 -15.35
C ALA A 137 10.39 19.14 -15.46
N GLY A 138 10.91 19.61 -16.61
CA GLY A 138 11.20 21.03 -16.87
C GLY A 138 12.49 21.57 -16.26
N TYR A 139 13.40 20.70 -15.83
CA TYR A 139 14.72 21.09 -15.33
C TYR A 139 15.72 21.26 -16.48
N LYS A 140 16.66 22.18 -16.31
CA LYS A 140 17.76 22.36 -17.27
C LYS A 140 18.77 21.23 -17.08
N VAL A 141 18.95 20.41 -18.11
CA VAL A 141 20.03 19.42 -18.15
C VAL A 141 21.38 20.15 -18.26
N PRO A 142 22.37 19.87 -17.39
CA PRO A 142 23.72 20.41 -17.52
C PRO A 142 24.33 19.99 -18.86
N GLU A 143 25.02 20.89 -19.54
CA GLU A 143 25.80 20.52 -20.73
C GLU A 143 26.96 19.63 -20.26
N THR A 144 27.04 18.42 -20.80
CA THR A 144 28.19 17.51 -20.64
C THR A 144 29.43 18.24 -21.19
N VAL A 145 30.38 18.58 -20.30
CA VAL A 145 31.66 19.20 -20.66
C VAL A 145 32.65 18.14 -21.12
#